data_AF-A0A7X6FSX6-F1
#
_entry.id   AF-A0A7X6FSX6-F1
#
_cell.length_a   1.000
_cell.length_b   1.000
_cell.length_c   1.000
_cell.angle_alpha   90.00
_cell.angle_beta   90.00
_cell.angle_gamma   90.00
#
_symmetry.space_group_name_H-M   'P 1'
#
loop_
_entity.id
_entity.type
_entity.pdbx_description
1 polymer ?
#
loop_
_entity_poly.entity_id
_entity_poly.type
_entity_poly.pdbx_seq_one_letter_code
_entity_poly.pdbx_strand_id
1 'polypeptide(L)'
;MASAAGMSRPAGVGSELDFVIVQELNGKSIVRRPHPIECERLQGFPDDWTNVRYKGKPPLDSDRYRTLGNSMATPCMRFIGIGLLEYHQEQLVKAA
;
A
#
# COMPACT_ATOMS: atom_id res chain seq x y z
N MET A 1 -11.46 16.01 -33.73
CA MET A 1 -12.78 15.41 -33.40
C MET A 1 -12.64 13.91 -33.62
N ALA A 2 -13.06 12.98 -32.78
CA ALA A 2 -13.96 12.90 -31.63
C ALA A 2 -13.36 11.85 -30.66
N SER A 3 -13.60 11.80 -29.35
CA SER A 3 -14.88 11.85 -28.66
C SER A 3 -14.63 12.22 -27.19
N ALA A 4 -15.31 13.27 -26.72
CA ALA A 4 -15.40 13.67 -25.34
C ALA A 4 -16.68 13.06 -24.73
N ALA A 5 -16.72 11.73 -24.60
CA ALA A 5 -17.83 11.02 -23.95
C ALA A 5 -17.29 9.80 -23.19
N GLY A 6 -17.40 9.81 -21.86
CA GLY A 6 -17.57 8.58 -21.11
C GLY A 6 -16.33 7.75 -20.76
N MET A 7 -15.15 8.34 -20.55
CA MET A 7 -14.17 7.65 -19.72
C MET A 7 -14.63 7.75 -18.27
N SER A 8 -15.51 6.84 -17.85
CA SER A 8 -15.38 6.28 -16.51
C SER A 8 -13.93 5.83 -16.42
N ARG A 9 -13.08 6.64 -15.76
CA ARG A 9 -11.71 6.23 -15.50
C ARG A 9 -11.84 4.91 -14.72
N PRO A 10 -11.24 3.80 -15.17
CA PRO A 10 -11.26 2.58 -14.39
C PRO A 10 -10.73 2.93 -13.00
N ALA A 11 -11.44 2.54 -11.95
CA ALA A 11 -10.93 2.66 -10.59
C ALA A 11 -9.51 2.08 -10.56
N GLY A 12 -8.52 2.84 -10.07
CA GLY A 12 -7.12 2.43 -10.02
C GLY A 12 -6.20 2.99 -11.12
N VAL A 13 -6.69 3.80 -12.07
CA VAL A 13 -5.82 4.53 -13.02
C VAL A 13 -5.48 5.92 -12.48
N GLY A 14 -4.68 5.97 -11.42
CA GLY A 14 -4.18 7.20 -10.82
C GLY A 14 -3.43 6.94 -9.52
N SER A 15 -2.46 7.78 -9.19
CA SER A 15 -1.93 7.88 -7.83
C SER A 15 -2.89 8.60 -6.88
N GLU A 16 -4.16 8.72 -7.27
CA GLU A 16 -5.23 9.28 -6.45
C GLU A 16 -5.66 8.20 -5.47
N LEU A 17 -5.26 8.40 -4.22
CA LEU A 17 -5.84 7.68 -3.11
C LEU A 17 -7.23 8.29 -2.88
N ASP A 18 -8.30 7.52 -3.12
CA ASP A 18 -9.68 7.92 -2.81
C ASP A 18 -9.95 7.99 -1.29
N PHE A 19 -8.96 7.65 -0.47
CA PHE A 19 -9.06 7.74 0.98
C PHE A 19 -8.45 9.05 1.51
N VAL A 20 -9.29 9.82 2.18
CA VAL A 20 -8.93 11.03 2.92
C VAL A 20 -9.09 10.77 4.41
N ILE A 21 -8.28 11.46 5.21
CA ILE A 21 -8.41 11.44 6.66
C ILE A 21 -8.86 12.82 7.14
N VAL A 22 -9.73 12.81 8.15
CA VAL A 22 -10.18 14.02 8.83
C VAL A 22 -9.33 14.19 10.08
N GLN A 23 -8.71 15.36 10.22
CA GLN A 23 -7.89 15.72 11.36
C GLN A 23 -8.44 16.98 12.00
N GLU A 24 -8.59 17.01 13.32
CA GLU A 24 -8.87 18.25 14.03
C GLU A 24 -7.58 19.02 14.32
N LEU A 25 -7.58 20.31 13.98
CA LEU A 25 -6.51 21.23 14.30
C LEU A 25 -7.11 22.54 14.80
N ASN A 26 -6.80 22.93 16.04
CA ASN A 26 -7.29 24.16 16.67
C ASN A 26 -8.83 24.32 16.64
N GLY A 27 -9.57 23.23 16.89
CA GLY A 27 -11.04 23.24 16.90
C GLY A 27 -11.68 23.34 15.51
N LYS A 28 -10.91 23.11 14.43
CA LYS A 28 -11.40 23.02 13.06
C LYS A 28 -11.05 21.66 12.45
N SER A 29 -12.01 21.01 11.80
CA SER A 29 -11.78 19.79 11.06
C SER A 29 -11.14 20.11 9.70
N ILE A 30 -10.01 19.47 9.40
CA ILE A 30 -9.26 19.58 8.15
C ILE A 30 -9.28 18.21 7.48
N VAL A 31 -9.58 18.18 6.18
CA VAL A 31 -9.51 16.96 5.36
C VAL A 31 -8.21 16.97 4.58
N ARG A 32 -7.40 15.92 4.71
CA ARG A 32 -6.17 15.75 3.93
C ARG A 32 -5.98 14.34 3.44
N ARG A 33 -5.11 14.19 2.44
CA ARG A 33 -4.59 12.87 2.07
C ARG A 33 -3.57 12.40 3.12
N PRO A 34 -3.54 11.10 3.42
CA PRO A 34 -2.50 10.55 4.26
C PRO A 34 -1.16 10.59 3.52
N HIS A 35 -0.09 10.75 4.29
CA HIS A 35 1.28 10.70 3.83
C HIS A 35 1.69 9.24 3.54
N PRO A 36 2.66 8.96 2.66
CA PRO A 36 3.05 7.59 2.36
C PRO A 36 3.45 6.77 3.59
N ILE A 37 4.06 7.40 4.61
CA ILE A 37 4.41 6.72 5.88
C ILE A 37 3.15 6.25 6.64
N GLU A 38 2.07 7.04 6.61
CA GLU A 38 0.80 6.63 7.23
C GLU A 38 0.22 5.42 6.49
N CYS A 39 0.35 5.37 5.15
CA CYS A 39 -0.07 4.25 4.33
C CYS A 39 0.81 2.99 4.53
N GLU A 40 2.13 3.16 4.71
CA GLU A 40 3.06 2.08 5.06
C GLU A 40 2.64 1.42 6.38
N ARG A 41 2.43 2.22 7.43
CA ARG A 41 1.97 1.75 8.74
C ARG A 41 0.61 1.08 8.65
N LEU A 42 -0.32 1.62 7.86
CA LEU A 42 -1.64 1.02 7.66
C LEU A 42 -1.55 -0.39 7.07
N GLN A 43 -0.59 -0.64 6.19
CA GLN A 43 -0.33 -1.98 5.64
C GLN A 43 0.59 -2.84 6.51
N GLY A 44 1.14 -2.30 7.60
CA GLY A 44 2.07 -2.98 8.49
C GLY A 44 3.51 -3.04 7.98
N PHE A 45 3.89 -2.16 7.05
CA PHE A 45 5.29 -1.96 6.67
C PHE A 45 6.05 -1.12 7.71
N PRO A 46 7.37 -1.30 7.82
CA PRO A 46 8.23 -0.37 8.54
C PRO A 46 8.16 1.05 7.96
N ASP A 47 8.52 2.05 8.76
CA ASP A 47 8.64 3.42 8.29
C ASP A 47 9.69 3.52 7.17
N ASP A 48 9.40 4.32 6.14
CA ASP A 48 10.27 4.54 4.98
C ASP A 48 10.53 3.29 4.12
N TRP A 49 9.71 2.23 4.27
CA TRP A 49 9.84 1.00 3.48
C TRP A 49 9.78 1.23 1.97
N THR A 50 8.94 2.16 1.51
CA THR A 50 8.83 2.51 0.09
C THR A 50 9.71 3.69 -0.31
N ASN A 51 10.54 4.20 0.59
CA ASN A 51 11.46 5.30 0.32
C ASN A 51 12.75 4.82 -0.38
N VAL A 52 12.58 4.09 -1.48
CA VAL A 52 13.68 3.47 -2.23
C VAL A 52 14.09 4.37 -3.40
N ARG A 53 15.39 4.68 -3.50
CA ARG A 53 15.92 5.44 -4.64
C ARG A 53 15.92 4.58 -5.91
N TYR A 54 15.36 5.11 -6.99
CA TYR A 54 15.37 4.45 -8.31
C TYR A 54 16.17 5.31 -9.30
N LYS A 55 17.19 4.71 -9.94
CA LYS A 55 18.10 5.40 -10.88
C LYS A 55 18.69 6.69 -10.31
N GLY A 56 19.11 6.65 -9.04
CA GLY A 56 19.72 7.79 -8.33
C GLY A 56 18.74 8.88 -7.87
N LYS A 57 17.45 8.77 -8.24
CA LYS A 57 16.41 9.75 -7.88
C LYS A 57 15.65 9.30 -6.62
N PRO A 58 15.23 10.24 -5.76
CA PRO A 58 14.29 9.93 -4.69
C PRO A 58 12.95 9.48 -5.29
N PRO A 59 12.19 8.61 -4.61
CA PRO A 59 10.89 8.18 -5.08
C PRO A 59 9.90 9.34 -5.08
N LEU A 60 9.01 9.38 -6.06
CA LEU A 60 7.87 10.28 -6.05
C LEU A 60 6.79 9.71 -5.12
N ASP A 61 6.05 10.58 -4.43
CA ASP A 61 4.92 10.15 -3.59
C ASP A 61 3.89 9.34 -4.40
N SER A 62 3.68 9.67 -5.67
CA SER A 62 2.81 8.92 -6.57
C SER A 62 3.24 7.46 -6.75
N ASP A 63 4.55 7.22 -6.83
CA ASP A 63 5.11 5.88 -6.99
C ASP A 63 5.02 5.10 -5.68
N ARG A 64 5.22 5.79 -4.54
CA ARG A 64 5.03 5.19 -3.22
C ARG A 64 3.57 4.76 -3.01
N TYR A 65 2.62 5.63 -3.30
CA TYR A 65 1.19 5.31 -3.19
C TYR A 65 0.79 4.17 -4.13
N ARG A 66 1.28 4.14 -5.37
CA ARG A 66 1.02 3.04 -6.30
C ARG A 66 1.61 1.71 -5.82
N THR A 67 2.84 1.75 -5.32
CA THR A 67 3.53 0.56 -4.78
C THR A 67 2.76 -0.02 -3.60
N LEU A 68 2.35 0.84 -2.67
CA LEU A 68 1.53 0.45 -1.54
C LEU A 68 0.17 -0.08 -2.00
N GLY A 69 -0.55 0.62 -2.87
CA GLY A 69 -1.88 0.18 -3.34
C GLY A 69 -1.88 -1.18 -4.05
N ASN A 70 -0.78 -1.54 -4.72
CA ASN A 70 -0.60 -2.85 -5.37
C ASN A 70 0.00 -3.92 -4.46
N SER A 71 0.36 -3.57 -3.22
CA SER A 71 0.92 -4.49 -2.26
C SER A 71 -0.18 -5.23 -1.48
N MET A 72 0.23 -6.27 -0.76
CA MET A 72 -0.59 -6.98 0.20
C MET A 72 -0.35 -6.43 1.61
N ALA A 73 -1.37 -6.50 2.47
CA ALA A 73 -1.23 -6.17 3.89
C ALA A 73 -0.28 -7.17 4.58
N THR A 74 0.80 -6.65 5.17
CA THR A 74 1.87 -7.43 5.80
C THR A 74 1.36 -8.38 6.90
N PRO A 75 0.41 -7.99 7.78
CA PRO A 75 -0.12 -8.89 8.80
C PRO A 75 -0.80 -10.14 8.21
N CYS A 76 -1.53 -9.99 7.09
CA CYS A 76 -2.19 -11.11 6.42
C CYS A 76 -1.17 -12.07 5.80
N MET A 77 -0.17 -11.52 5.11
CA MET A 77 0.90 -12.33 4.51
C MET A 77 1.72 -13.07 5.57
N ARG A 78 1.97 -12.45 6.73
CA ARG A 78 2.64 -13.10 7.86
C ARG A 78 1.85 -14.30 8.38
N PHE A 79 0.54 -14.15 8.55
CA PHE A 79 -0.32 -15.24 9.01
C PHE A 79 -0.28 -16.44 8.06
N ILE A 80 -0.44 -16.19 6.76
CA ILE A 80 -0.35 -17.23 5.73
C ILE A 80 1.03 -17.90 5.73
N GLY A 81 2.09 -17.10 5.81
CA GLY A 81 3.48 -17.59 5.81
C GLY A 81 3.78 -18.54 6.97
N ILE A 82 3.22 -18.27 8.16
CA ILE A 82 3.35 -19.18 9.32
C ILE A 82 2.69 -20.52 9.03
N GLY A 83 1.45 -20.51 8.52
CA GLY A 83 0.74 -21.76 8.20
C GLY A 83 1.45 -22.60 7.13
N LEU A 84 2.03 -21.94 6.11
CA LEU A 84 2.83 -22.63 5.09
C LEU A 84 4.10 -23.25 5.68
N LEU A 85 4.75 -22.55 6.61
CA LEU A 85 5.98 -23.03 7.27
C LEU A 85 5.69 -24.23 8.16
N GLU A 86 4.63 -24.17 8.96
CA GLU A 86 4.17 -25.30 9.79
C GLU A 86 3.85 -26.53 8.94
N TYR A 87 3.07 -26.35 7.88
CA TYR A 87 2.76 -27.44 6.95
C TYR A 87 4.02 -28.03 6.31
N HIS A 88 4.95 -27.18 5.86
CA HIS A 88 6.20 -27.64 5.25
C HIS A 88 7.03 -28.47 6.22
N GLN A 89 7.12 -28.07 7.49
CA GLN A 89 7.82 -28.83 8.53
C GLN A 89 7.17 -30.20 8.78
N GLU A 90 5.84 -30.28 8.85
CA GLU A 90 5.15 -31.56 8.98
C GLU A 90 5.46 -32.52 7.83
N GLN A 91 5.55 -32.01 6.59
CA GLN A 91 5.89 -32.84 5.43
C GLN A 91 7.33 -33.35 5.50
N LEU A 92 8.28 -32.54 5.97
CA LEU A 92 9.67 -32.96 6.15
C LEU A 92 9.80 -34.06 7.21
N VAL A 93 9.06 -33.95 8.33
CA VAL A 93 9.06 -34.99 9.38
C VAL A 93 8.44 -36.29 8.88
N LYS A 94 7.37 -36.24 8.07
CA LYS A 94 6.74 -37.43 7.47
C LYS A 94 7.62 -38.12 6.43
N ALA A 95 8.53 -37.37 5.80
CA ALA A 95 9.43 -37.88 4.77
C ALA A 95 10.74 -38.46 5.33
N ALA A 96 11.01 -38.26 6.63
CA ALA A 96 12.17 -38.80 7.36
C ALA A 96 11.81 -40.13 8.04
#